data_AF-A0AA97GXK7-F1
#
_entry.id   AF-A0AA97GXK7-F1
#
_cell.length_a   1.000
_cell.length_b   1.000
_cell.length_c   1.000
_cell.angle_alpha   90.00
_cell.angle_beta   90.00
_cell.angle_gamma   90.00
#
_symmetry.space_group_name_H-M   'P 1'
#
loop_
_entity.id
_entity.type
_entity.pdbx_description
1 polymer ?
#
loop_
_entity_poly.entity_id
_entity_poly.type
_entity_poly.pdbx_seq_one_letter_code
_entity_poly.pdbx_strand_id
1 'polypeptide(L)'
;MPGTHNKAQLPANPTLKEINWYKKQINWGELPPFYHMVASSVSESEGILNHGFDNAVKRLIDTSNWNLDTLDGHVTNLGEIVCENKPRIALHQSFTERGFELWASPYAKDSIVDQYVKGNRFMEFKVWDPITMKNLIRINQLHKFIAFYFERGDKADKALILHAHKVVHKIITFLQRELNVVKLGGVTIKDFYQLCEKDSRACSDEIDLAKIMLGEQIKKE
;
A
#
# COMPACT_ATOMS: atom_id res chain seq x y z
N MET A 1 35.81 -7.30 -30.66
CA MET A 1 35.23 -7.56 -29.32
C MET A 1 34.26 -6.43 -29.04
N PRO A 2 32.95 -6.68 -28.87
CA PRO A 2 32.02 -5.61 -28.53
C PRO A 2 32.10 -5.36 -27.02
N GLY A 3 32.74 -4.26 -26.65
CA GLY A 3 32.67 -3.70 -25.33
C GLY A 3 31.35 -2.93 -25.17
N THR A 4 30.46 -3.45 -24.34
CA THR A 4 29.40 -2.67 -23.69
C THR A 4 29.17 -3.32 -22.33
N HIS A 5 29.83 -2.80 -21.30
CA HIS A 5 29.30 -2.91 -19.94
C HIS A 5 27.95 -2.17 -19.96
N ASN A 6 26.87 -2.89 -20.29
CA ASN A 6 25.51 -2.41 -20.12
C ASN A 6 25.33 -2.13 -18.63
N LYS A 7 25.60 -0.89 -18.22
CA LYS A 7 25.19 -0.42 -16.90
C LYS A 7 23.68 -0.62 -16.86
N ALA A 8 23.23 -1.49 -15.97
CA ALA A 8 21.83 -1.69 -15.69
C ALA A 8 21.17 -0.31 -15.55
N GLN A 9 20.14 -0.04 -16.35
CA GLN A 9 19.36 1.20 -16.24
C GLN A 9 17.95 0.83 -15.80
N LEU A 10 17.46 1.56 -14.80
CA LEU A 10 16.09 1.45 -14.38
C LEU A 10 15.24 2.43 -15.21
N PRO A 11 14.18 2.00 -15.89
CA PRO A 11 13.31 2.90 -16.64
C PRO A 11 12.60 3.89 -15.70
N ALA A 12 12.06 4.98 -16.25
CA ALA A 12 11.44 6.06 -15.46
C ALA A 12 10.20 5.60 -14.66
N ASN A 13 9.45 4.64 -15.18
CA ASN A 13 8.27 4.04 -14.53
C ASN A 13 8.39 2.51 -14.55
N PRO A 14 9.26 1.93 -13.71
CA PRO A 14 9.57 0.51 -13.78
C PRO A 14 8.44 -0.34 -13.18
N THR A 15 8.24 -1.52 -13.75
CA THR A 15 7.45 -2.61 -13.16
C THR A 15 8.22 -3.27 -12.02
N LEU A 16 7.53 -3.97 -11.12
CA LEU A 16 8.19 -4.72 -10.02
C LEU A 16 9.23 -5.72 -10.55
N LYS A 17 8.95 -6.37 -11.69
CA LYS A 17 9.88 -7.28 -12.35
C LYS A 17 11.19 -6.58 -12.73
N GLU A 18 11.11 -5.39 -13.31
CA GLU A 18 12.28 -4.60 -13.72
C GLU A 18 13.06 -4.08 -12.51
N ILE A 19 12.38 -3.64 -11.44
CA ILE A 19 13.03 -3.23 -10.19
C ILE A 19 13.80 -4.41 -9.59
N ASN A 20 13.17 -5.58 -9.47
CA ASN A 20 13.80 -6.79 -8.94
C ASN A 20 14.98 -7.25 -9.79
N TRP A 21 14.85 -7.20 -11.11
CA TRP A 21 15.94 -7.55 -12.01
C TRP A 21 17.13 -6.60 -11.86
N TYR A 22 16.88 -5.29 -11.78
CA TYR A 22 17.90 -4.29 -11.52
C TYR A 22 18.59 -4.52 -10.15
N LYS A 23 17.82 -4.78 -9.08
CA LYS A 23 18.37 -5.09 -7.74
C LYS A 23 19.28 -6.32 -7.76
N LYS A 24 18.92 -7.37 -8.52
CA LYS A 24 19.77 -8.56 -8.69
C LYS A 24 21.08 -8.23 -9.39
N GLN A 25 21.04 -7.43 -10.45
CA GLN A 25 22.25 -7.09 -11.20
C GLN A 25 23.30 -6.37 -10.36
N ILE A 26 22.86 -5.46 -9.47
CA ILE A 26 23.76 -4.74 -8.57
C ILE A 26 24.20 -5.56 -7.34
N ASN A 27 23.54 -6.69 -7.06
CA ASN A 27 23.85 -7.61 -5.95
C ASN A 27 24.26 -9.00 -6.45
N TRP A 28 25.03 -9.05 -7.54
CA TRP A 28 25.64 -10.28 -8.08
C TRP A 28 24.66 -11.45 -8.31
N GLY A 29 23.43 -11.13 -8.70
CA GLY A 29 22.39 -12.09 -9.05
C GLY A 29 21.38 -12.38 -7.95
N GLU A 30 21.62 -11.91 -6.71
CA GLU A 30 20.77 -12.21 -5.56
C GLU A 30 19.91 -11.02 -5.12
N LEU A 31 18.80 -11.32 -4.45
CA LEU A 31 18.02 -10.30 -3.75
C LEU A 31 18.36 -10.35 -2.27
N PRO A 32 18.82 -9.25 -1.66
CA PRO A 32 19.02 -9.20 -0.22
C PRO A 32 17.73 -9.60 0.53
N PRO A 33 17.81 -10.38 1.63
CA PRO A 33 16.62 -10.91 2.31
C PRO A 33 15.60 -9.84 2.71
N PHE A 34 16.08 -8.70 3.21
CA PHE A 34 15.20 -7.60 3.63
C PHE A 34 14.45 -6.97 2.45
N TYR A 35 15.16 -6.71 1.35
CA TYR A 35 14.54 -6.25 0.10
C TYR A 35 13.51 -7.27 -0.41
N HIS A 36 13.89 -8.56 -0.44
CA HIS A 36 13.04 -9.61 -0.97
C HIS A 36 11.72 -9.71 -0.20
N MET A 37 11.75 -9.65 1.14
CA MET A 37 10.54 -9.66 1.96
C MET A 37 9.57 -8.52 1.59
N VAL A 38 10.08 -7.30 1.44
CA VAL A 38 9.24 -6.14 1.08
C VAL A 38 8.72 -6.30 -0.35
N ALA A 39 9.58 -6.71 -1.29
CA ALA A 39 9.22 -6.92 -2.68
C ALA A 39 8.14 -7.99 -2.84
N SER A 40 8.19 -9.08 -2.07
CA SER A 40 7.16 -10.11 -2.05
C SER A 40 5.81 -9.56 -1.58
N SER A 41 5.76 -8.80 -0.48
CA SER A 41 4.50 -8.18 -0.02
C SER A 41 3.92 -7.16 -1.01
N VAL A 42 4.78 -6.43 -1.72
CA VAL A 42 4.34 -5.52 -2.80
C VAL A 42 3.77 -6.34 -3.97
N SER A 43 4.39 -7.46 -4.35
CA SER A 43 3.90 -8.35 -5.39
C SER A 43 2.53 -8.96 -5.04
N GLU A 44 2.35 -9.42 -3.80
CA GLU A 44 1.08 -9.94 -3.30
C GLU A 44 -0.02 -8.88 -3.37
N SER A 45 0.30 -7.65 -2.96
CA SER A 45 -0.62 -6.52 -3.01
C SER A 45 -0.97 -6.14 -4.46
N GLU A 46 -0.01 -6.17 -5.39
CA GLU A 46 -0.25 -5.89 -6.82
C GLU A 46 -1.17 -6.95 -7.47
N GLY A 47 -1.03 -8.19 -7.01
CA GLY A 47 -1.82 -9.32 -7.49
C GLY A 47 -3.24 -9.45 -6.93
N ILE A 48 -3.59 -8.70 -5.88
CA ILE A 48 -4.83 -8.92 -5.11
C ILE A 48 -6.12 -8.80 -5.94
N LEU A 49 -6.10 -7.98 -7.00
CA LEU A 49 -7.23 -7.79 -7.91
C LEU A 49 -7.28 -8.82 -9.04
N ASN A 50 -6.14 -9.43 -9.39
CA ASN A 50 -6.00 -10.26 -10.58
C ASN A 50 -5.97 -11.76 -10.26
N HIS A 51 -5.48 -12.15 -9.08
CA HIS A 51 -5.38 -13.55 -8.71
C HIS A 51 -6.75 -14.09 -8.25
N GLY A 52 -7.07 -15.34 -8.61
CA GLY A 52 -8.37 -15.97 -8.31
C GLY A 52 -8.66 -16.22 -6.83
N PHE A 53 -7.69 -16.02 -5.93
CA PHE A 53 -7.84 -16.26 -4.49
C PHE A 53 -8.82 -15.28 -3.83
N ASP A 54 -9.56 -15.78 -2.86
CA ASP A 54 -10.41 -14.97 -1.98
C ASP A 54 -9.56 -14.04 -1.10
N ASN A 55 -10.01 -12.80 -0.91
CA ASN A 55 -9.33 -11.78 -0.12
C ASN A 55 -10.31 -10.69 0.35
N ALA A 56 -9.87 -9.88 1.32
CA ALA A 56 -10.70 -8.85 1.93
C ALA A 56 -11.30 -7.86 0.91
N VAL A 57 -10.53 -7.43 -0.10
CA VAL A 57 -11.01 -6.53 -1.16
C VAL A 57 -12.17 -7.16 -1.94
N LYS A 58 -12.04 -8.43 -2.33
CA LYS A 58 -13.11 -9.17 -3.02
C LYS A 58 -14.36 -9.33 -2.16
N ARG A 59 -14.19 -9.60 -0.86
CA ARG A 59 -15.31 -9.71 0.08
C ARG A 59 -16.08 -8.40 0.27
N LEU A 60 -15.42 -7.24 0.10
CA LEU A 60 -16.11 -5.95 0.15
C LEU A 60 -16.99 -5.73 -1.09
N ILE A 61 -16.52 -6.11 -2.27
CA ILE A 61 -17.24 -5.90 -3.54
C ILE A 61 -18.21 -7.05 -3.86
N ASP A 62 -18.25 -8.09 -3.04
CA ASP A 62 -19.19 -9.19 -3.20
C ASP A 62 -20.62 -8.73 -2.87
N THR A 63 -21.39 -8.49 -3.94
CA THR A 63 -22.79 -8.04 -3.87
C THR A 63 -23.69 -9.04 -3.15
N SER A 64 -23.31 -10.32 -3.08
CA SER A 64 -24.05 -11.33 -2.32
C SER A 64 -24.05 -11.05 -0.81
N ASN A 65 -23.05 -10.31 -0.31
CA ASN A 65 -22.96 -9.89 1.09
C ASN A 65 -23.52 -8.47 1.31
N TRP A 66 -24.05 -7.79 0.30
CA TRP A 66 -24.63 -6.45 0.47
C TRP A 66 -26.05 -6.53 1.03
N ASN A 67 -26.39 -5.65 1.97
CA ASN A 67 -27.71 -5.58 2.55
C ASN A 67 -28.66 -4.76 1.66
N LEU A 68 -29.45 -5.47 0.86
CA LEU A 68 -30.35 -4.89 -0.13
C LEU A 68 -31.39 -3.96 0.50
N ASP A 69 -31.91 -4.29 1.68
CA ASP A 69 -32.92 -3.49 2.38
C ASP A 69 -32.38 -2.10 2.78
N THR A 70 -31.07 -1.99 3.00
CA THR A 70 -30.41 -0.72 3.38
C THR A 70 -29.87 0.04 2.18
N LEU A 71 -29.68 -0.64 1.05
CA LEU A 71 -29.03 -0.11 -0.15
C LEU A 71 -30.00 0.08 -1.32
N ASP A 72 -31.30 -0.01 -1.05
CA ASP A 72 -32.37 0.07 -2.06
C ASP A 72 -32.13 -0.91 -3.22
N GLY A 73 -31.67 -2.12 -2.88
CA GLY A 73 -31.35 -3.18 -3.83
C GLY A 73 -32.49 -4.17 -4.01
N HIS A 74 -32.48 -4.87 -5.15
CA HIS A 74 -33.41 -5.96 -5.42
C HIS A 74 -32.73 -7.06 -6.23
N VAL A 75 -33.35 -8.25 -6.22
CA VAL A 75 -32.93 -9.39 -7.04
C VAL A 75 -33.83 -9.44 -8.26
N THR A 76 -33.24 -9.48 -9.45
CA THR A 76 -34.00 -9.61 -10.70
C THR A 76 -34.53 -11.02 -10.88
N ASN A 77 -35.43 -11.22 -11.85
CA ASN A 77 -35.97 -12.54 -12.18
C ASN A 77 -34.91 -13.55 -12.65
N LEU A 78 -33.71 -13.06 -13.04
CA LEU A 78 -32.56 -13.88 -13.44
C LEU A 78 -31.61 -14.21 -12.27
N GLY A 79 -31.94 -13.77 -11.05
CA GLY A 79 -31.11 -13.95 -9.86
C GLY A 79 -29.97 -12.94 -9.73
N GLU A 80 -29.92 -11.91 -10.58
CA GLU A 80 -28.90 -10.87 -10.52
C GLU A 80 -29.23 -9.86 -9.43
N ILE A 81 -28.21 -9.47 -8.65
CA ILE A 81 -28.35 -8.44 -7.61
C ILE A 81 -28.12 -7.07 -8.25
N VAL A 82 -29.14 -6.22 -8.21
CA VAL A 82 -29.05 -4.82 -8.63
C VAL A 82 -29.18 -3.95 -7.39
N CYS A 83 -28.20 -3.09 -7.14
CA CYS A 83 -28.22 -2.10 -6.06
C CYS A 83 -27.99 -0.71 -6.65
N GLU A 84 -28.90 0.22 -6.38
CA GLU A 84 -28.70 1.62 -6.75
C GLU A 84 -27.60 2.26 -5.89
N ASN A 85 -27.59 1.91 -4.59
CA ASN A 85 -26.61 2.43 -3.65
C ASN A 85 -25.51 1.40 -3.34
N LYS A 86 -24.27 1.86 -3.33
CA LYS A 86 -23.10 1.06 -2.95
C LYS A 86 -22.83 1.18 -1.44
N PRO A 87 -22.37 0.11 -0.77
CA PRO A 87 -22.00 0.19 0.64
C PRO A 87 -20.94 1.25 0.91
N ARG A 88 -21.12 1.94 2.03
CA ARG A 88 -20.26 2.96 2.59
C ARG A 88 -19.15 2.34 3.40
N ILE A 89 -17.93 2.76 3.08
CA ILE A 89 -16.73 2.36 3.81
C ILE A 89 -15.85 3.58 4.09
N ALA A 90 -15.13 3.51 5.20
CA ALA A 90 -13.99 4.37 5.50
C ALA A 90 -12.71 3.57 5.22
N LEU A 91 -11.74 4.22 4.56
CA LEU A 91 -10.41 3.71 4.34
C LEU A 91 -9.40 4.40 5.24
N HIS A 92 -8.50 3.63 5.85
CA HIS A 92 -7.46 4.14 6.72
C HIS A 92 -6.10 3.55 6.36
N GLN A 93 -5.12 4.42 6.12
CA GLN A 93 -3.74 4.05 5.85
C GLN A 93 -2.93 4.17 7.13
N SER A 94 -2.26 3.11 7.56
CA SER A 94 -1.55 3.09 8.83
C SER A 94 -0.18 2.42 8.71
N PHE A 95 0.80 3.00 9.39
CA PHE A 95 2.06 2.33 9.68
C PHE A 95 1.98 1.70 11.06
N THR A 96 2.12 0.38 11.11
CA THR A 96 2.17 -0.43 12.33
C THR A 96 3.56 -1.03 12.50
N GLU A 97 3.80 -1.69 13.63
CA GLU A 97 5.04 -2.46 13.86
C GLU A 97 5.28 -3.54 12.79
N ARG A 98 4.21 -4.02 12.13
CA ARG A 98 4.29 -5.05 11.10
C ARG A 98 4.64 -4.50 9.72
N GLY A 99 4.36 -3.23 9.45
CA GLY A 99 4.54 -2.64 8.12
C GLY A 99 3.54 -1.53 7.83
N PHE A 100 3.30 -1.30 6.54
CA PHE A 100 2.19 -0.47 6.09
C PHE A 100 0.94 -1.32 5.93
N GLU A 101 -0.22 -0.80 6.32
CA GLU A 101 -1.52 -1.47 6.18
C GLU A 101 -2.57 -0.51 5.62
N LEU A 102 -3.46 -1.04 4.77
CA LEU A 102 -4.68 -0.38 4.34
C LEU A 102 -5.87 -1.09 4.99
N TRP A 103 -6.66 -0.35 5.77
CA TRP A 103 -7.83 -0.87 6.44
C TRP A 103 -9.12 -0.33 5.83
N ALA A 104 -10.16 -1.16 5.85
CA ALA A 104 -11.53 -0.75 5.61
C ALA A 104 -12.36 -0.86 6.90
N SER A 105 -13.29 0.05 7.08
CA SER A 105 -14.30 -0.02 8.13
C SER A 105 -15.66 0.40 7.57
N PRO A 106 -16.69 -0.43 7.71
CA PRO A 106 -18.01 -0.15 7.17
C PRO A 106 -18.78 0.83 8.06
N TYR A 107 -19.83 1.39 7.48
CA TYR A 107 -20.79 2.22 8.21
C TYR A 107 -22.03 1.41 8.63
N ALA A 108 -22.54 1.74 9.81
CA ALA A 108 -23.91 1.46 10.22
C ALA A 108 -24.57 2.80 10.60
N LYS A 109 -25.56 3.24 9.82
CA LYS A 109 -26.03 4.65 9.82
C LYS A 109 -24.86 5.63 9.69
N ASP A 110 -24.57 6.40 10.75
CA ASP A 110 -23.56 7.45 10.77
C ASP A 110 -22.32 7.06 11.60
N SER A 111 -22.23 5.79 12.01
CA SER A 111 -21.14 5.28 12.85
C SER A 111 -20.29 4.26 12.11
N ILE A 112 -18.98 4.37 12.28
CA ILE A 112 -18.01 3.37 11.81
C ILE A 112 -18.04 2.16 12.75
N VAL A 113 -18.04 0.95 12.19
CA VAL A 113 -18.07 -0.30 12.94
C VAL A 113 -16.73 -1.02 12.85
N ASP A 114 -16.18 -1.43 14.01
CA ASP A 114 -14.91 -2.17 14.09
C ASP A 114 -15.02 -3.56 14.77
N GLN A 115 -16.24 -4.04 14.99
CA GLN A 115 -16.52 -5.33 15.61
C GLN A 115 -17.29 -6.24 14.67
N TYR A 116 -17.30 -7.54 14.94
CA TYR A 116 -18.13 -8.49 14.19
C TYR A 116 -19.62 -8.09 14.26
N VAL A 117 -20.29 -8.05 13.12
CA VAL A 117 -21.73 -7.76 13.01
C VAL A 117 -22.37 -8.69 11.98
N LYS A 118 -23.54 -9.25 12.32
CA LYS A 118 -24.34 -10.07 11.42
C LYS A 118 -25.82 -9.76 11.61
N GLY A 119 -26.56 -9.63 10.50
CA GLY A 119 -28.02 -9.47 10.52
C GLY A 119 -28.53 -8.19 11.18
N ASN A 120 -27.71 -7.14 11.21
CA ASN A 120 -28.12 -5.85 11.75
C ASN A 120 -28.79 -5.01 10.65
N ARG A 121 -30.02 -4.57 10.89
CA ARG A 121 -30.83 -3.78 9.94
C ARG A 121 -30.24 -2.42 9.53
N PHE A 122 -29.25 -1.92 10.26
CA PHE A 122 -28.60 -0.65 9.98
C PHE A 122 -27.28 -0.80 9.25
N MET A 123 -26.87 -2.05 9.02
CA MET A 123 -25.60 -2.41 8.40
C MET A 123 -25.79 -2.59 6.91
N GLU A 124 -24.93 -1.98 6.11
CA GLU A 124 -24.97 -2.08 4.64
C GLU A 124 -24.35 -3.39 4.11
N PHE A 125 -23.71 -4.15 4.99
CA PHE A 125 -23.27 -5.52 4.75
C PHE A 125 -24.13 -6.49 5.58
N LYS A 126 -24.50 -7.65 5.02
CA LYS A 126 -25.21 -8.73 5.72
C LYS A 126 -24.36 -9.27 6.88
N VAL A 127 -23.06 -9.42 6.64
CA VAL A 127 -22.04 -9.78 7.63
C VAL A 127 -20.82 -8.88 7.46
N TRP A 128 -20.33 -8.37 8.59
CA TRP A 128 -19.02 -7.75 8.71
C TRP A 128 -18.17 -8.54 9.69
N ASP A 129 -17.03 -9.05 9.22
CA ASP A 129 -16.03 -9.70 10.04
C ASP A 129 -14.69 -8.97 9.91
N PRO A 130 -14.28 -8.19 10.93
CA PRO A 130 -13.02 -7.47 10.91
C PRO A 130 -11.80 -8.36 10.69
N ILE A 131 -11.84 -9.63 11.11
CA ILE A 131 -10.70 -10.56 10.96
C ILE A 131 -10.38 -10.77 9.49
N THR A 132 -11.41 -10.77 8.64
CA THR A 132 -11.26 -11.16 7.24
C THR A 132 -11.59 -10.06 6.24
N MET A 133 -12.21 -8.96 6.68
CA MET A 133 -12.64 -7.87 5.81
C MET A 133 -11.94 -6.53 6.12
N LYS A 134 -11.37 -6.35 7.32
CA LYS A 134 -10.75 -5.08 7.72
C LYS A 134 -9.43 -4.82 7.01
N ASN A 135 -8.49 -5.76 7.11
CA ASN A 135 -7.14 -5.58 6.56
C ASN A 135 -7.13 -5.94 5.07
N LEU A 136 -7.07 -4.91 4.22
CA LEU A 136 -7.14 -5.07 2.77
C LEU A 136 -5.81 -5.50 2.19
N ILE A 137 -4.72 -4.85 2.63
CA ILE A 137 -3.35 -5.18 2.25
C ILE A 137 -2.40 -4.85 3.39
N ARG A 138 -1.28 -5.58 3.43
CA ARG A 138 -0.12 -5.29 4.26
C ARG A 138 1.14 -5.34 3.42
N ILE A 139 1.99 -4.33 3.55
CA ILE A 139 3.35 -4.32 3.03
C ILE A 139 4.31 -4.45 4.21
N ASN A 140 4.87 -5.65 4.39
CA ASN A 140 5.66 -6.00 5.56
C ASN A 140 6.89 -5.10 5.73
N GLN A 141 7.11 -4.63 6.95
CA GLN A 141 8.26 -3.84 7.39
C GLN A 141 8.57 -2.59 6.53
N LEU A 142 7.59 -2.06 5.80
CA LEU A 142 7.81 -0.94 4.87
C LEU A 142 8.38 0.31 5.57
N HIS A 143 7.96 0.60 6.81
CA HIS A 143 8.51 1.73 7.59
C HIS A 143 10.02 1.56 7.82
N LYS A 144 10.48 0.37 8.22
CA LYS A 144 11.91 0.09 8.40
C LYS A 144 12.66 0.11 7.08
N PHE A 145 12.01 -0.33 6.01
CA PHE A 145 12.62 -0.34 4.68
C PHE A 145 12.84 1.08 4.15
N ILE A 146 11.88 1.98 4.39
CA ILE A 146 12.01 3.41 4.07
C ILE A 146 13.13 4.04 4.91
N ALA A 147 13.19 3.76 6.22
CA ALA A 147 14.27 4.26 7.07
C ALA A 147 15.65 3.76 6.59
N PHE A 148 15.78 2.45 6.33
CA PHE A 148 16.98 1.83 5.77
C PHE A 148 17.41 2.48 4.44
N TYR A 149 16.44 2.84 3.59
CA TYR A 149 16.73 3.51 2.32
C TYR A 149 17.45 4.85 2.53
N PHE A 150 17.06 5.65 3.53
CA PHE A 150 17.71 6.92 3.82
C PHE A 150 19.12 6.75 4.41
N GLU A 151 19.39 5.66 5.11
CA GLU A 151 20.73 5.39 5.64
C GLU A 151 21.70 4.92 4.56
N ARG A 152 21.27 3.98 3.70
CA ARG A 152 22.18 3.29 2.78
C ARG A 152 21.50 2.65 1.56
N GLY A 153 20.31 3.12 1.20
CA GLY A 153 19.54 2.55 0.09
C GLY A 153 20.10 2.87 -1.28
N ASP A 154 19.73 2.05 -2.26
CA ASP A 154 20.05 2.26 -3.67
C ASP A 154 18.82 2.66 -4.51
N LYS A 155 19.04 2.82 -5.82
CA LYS A 155 17.99 3.23 -6.77
C LYS A 155 16.84 2.22 -6.85
N ALA A 156 17.11 0.94 -6.66
CA ALA A 156 16.09 -0.10 -6.67
C ALA A 156 15.21 0.01 -5.42
N ASP A 157 15.81 0.29 -4.26
CA ASP A 157 15.08 0.47 -2.99
C ASP A 157 14.10 1.64 -3.10
N LYS A 158 14.55 2.79 -3.62
CA LYS A 158 13.68 3.94 -3.89
C LYS A 158 12.53 3.57 -4.83
N ALA A 159 12.85 2.87 -5.92
CA ALA A 159 11.86 2.49 -6.90
C ALA A 159 10.83 1.51 -6.33
N LEU A 160 11.24 0.60 -5.45
CA LEU A 160 10.33 -0.31 -4.75
C LEU A 160 9.37 0.45 -3.84
N ILE A 161 9.85 1.46 -3.10
CA ILE A 161 9.00 2.33 -2.26
C ILE A 161 7.97 3.08 -3.12
N LEU A 162 8.41 3.64 -4.25
CA LEU A 162 7.52 4.33 -5.19
C LEU A 162 6.50 3.37 -5.82
N HIS A 163 6.91 2.15 -6.17
CA HIS A 163 6.01 1.14 -6.71
C HIS A 163 4.97 0.70 -5.68
N ALA A 164 5.39 0.49 -4.42
CA ALA A 164 4.48 0.21 -3.30
C ALA A 164 3.40 1.28 -3.18
N HIS A 165 3.77 2.56 -3.21
CA HIS A 165 2.81 3.67 -3.20
C HIS A 165 1.82 3.60 -4.36
N LYS A 166 2.29 3.32 -5.59
CA LYS A 166 1.43 3.17 -6.78
C LYS A 166 0.45 2.00 -6.64
N VAL A 167 0.89 0.86 -6.11
CA VAL A 167 0.04 -0.32 -5.87
C VAL A 167 -1.09 0.02 -4.90
N VAL A 168 -0.77 0.64 -3.76
CA VAL A 168 -1.77 1.10 -2.78
C VAL A 168 -2.77 2.06 -3.43
N HIS A 169 -2.27 3.02 -4.20
CA HIS A 169 -3.11 3.99 -4.88
C HIS A 169 -4.08 3.32 -5.87
N LYS A 170 -3.60 2.35 -6.68
CA LYS A 170 -4.47 1.59 -7.59
C LYS A 170 -5.60 0.87 -6.86
N ILE A 171 -5.33 0.28 -5.70
CA ILE A 171 -6.35 -0.41 -4.89
C ILE A 171 -7.36 0.58 -4.32
N ILE A 172 -6.91 1.72 -3.79
CA ILE A 172 -7.80 2.77 -3.28
C ILE A 172 -8.70 3.28 -4.40
N THR A 173 -8.14 3.61 -5.57
CA THR A 173 -8.91 4.10 -6.73
C THR A 173 -9.92 3.05 -7.22
N PHE A 174 -9.54 1.77 -7.21
CA PHE A 174 -10.46 0.67 -7.49
C PHE A 174 -11.63 0.65 -6.50
N LEU A 175 -11.36 0.69 -5.20
CA LEU A 175 -12.40 0.68 -4.16
C LEU A 175 -13.31 1.92 -4.23
N GLN A 176 -12.76 3.10 -4.54
CA GLN A 176 -13.54 4.32 -4.77
C GLN A 176 -14.48 4.23 -5.97
N ARG A 177 -14.16 3.37 -6.96
CA ARG A 177 -15.04 3.10 -8.10
C ARG A 177 -16.11 2.07 -7.74
N GLU A 178 -15.75 1.01 -7.03
CA GLU A 178 -16.66 -0.12 -6.74
C GLU A 178 -17.56 0.11 -5.53
N LEU A 179 -17.18 0.97 -4.59
CA LEU A 179 -17.88 1.22 -3.32
C LEU A 179 -18.05 2.72 -3.07
N ASN A 180 -18.86 3.07 -2.06
CA ASN A 180 -18.98 4.44 -1.60
C ASN A 180 -17.93 4.73 -0.51
N VAL A 181 -16.75 5.22 -0.90
CA VAL A 181 -15.70 5.58 0.06
C VAL A 181 -16.00 6.95 0.66
N VAL A 182 -16.55 6.97 1.87
CA VAL A 182 -16.98 8.20 2.56
C VAL A 182 -15.81 8.95 3.18
N LYS A 183 -14.79 8.22 3.64
CA LYS A 183 -13.62 8.79 4.29
C LYS A 183 -12.36 8.06 3.86
N LEU A 184 -11.32 8.81 3.54
CA LEU A 184 -9.95 8.31 3.36
C LEU A 184 -9.04 9.10 4.30
N GLY A 185 -8.32 8.42 5.19
CA GLY A 185 -7.43 9.08 6.14
C GLY A 185 -6.22 8.24 6.53
N GLY A 186 -5.46 8.75 7.51
CA GLY A 186 -4.23 8.15 7.99
C GLY A 186 -2.98 8.65 7.25
N VAL A 187 -1.86 7.97 7.44
CA VAL A 187 -0.55 8.39 6.91
C VAL A 187 -0.25 7.60 5.64
N THR A 188 -0.11 8.28 4.50
CA THR A 188 0.24 7.61 3.25
C THR A 188 1.72 7.22 3.23
N ILE A 189 2.10 6.28 2.35
CA ILE A 189 3.51 5.96 2.09
C ILE A 189 4.30 7.21 1.70
N LYS A 190 3.69 8.11 0.93
CA LYS A 190 4.31 9.38 0.51
C LYS A 190 4.55 10.28 1.71
N ASP A 191 3.57 10.44 2.59
CA ASP A 191 3.69 11.30 3.78
C ASP A 191 4.81 10.81 4.70
N PHE A 192 4.86 9.50 4.95
CA PHE A 192 5.91 8.89 5.77
C PHE A 192 7.29 8.99 5.12
N TYR A 193 7.39 8.76 3.81
CA TYR A 193 8.64 8.96 3.07
C TYR A 193 9.14 10.41 3.20
N GLN A 194 8.24 11.40 3.04
CA GLN A 194 8.58 12.81 3.16
C GLN A 194 8.97 13.22 4.57
N LEU A 195 8.40 12.57 5.60
CA LEU A 195 8.82 12.74 6.99
C LEU A 195 10.27 12.27 7.17
N CYS A 196 10.59 11.03 6.78
CA CYS A 196 11.95 10.51 6.87
C CYS A 196 12.97 11.30 6.03
N GLU A 197 12.55 11.84 4.87
CA GLU A 197 13.40 12.69 4.05
C GLU A 197 13.80 13.99 4.77
N LYS A 198 12.86 14.61 5.47
CA LYS A 198 13.13 15.83 6.25
C LYS A 198 14.07 15.55 7.41
N ASP A 199 13.83 14.47 8.15
CA ASP A 199 14.66 14.08 9.29
C ASP A 199 16.09 13.72 8.84
N SER A 200 16.23 12.98 7.75
CA SER A 200 17.53 12.63 7.17
C SER A 200 18.34 13.86 6.74
N ARG A 201 17.67 14.86 6.14
CA ARG A 201 18.32 16.12 5.76
C ARG A 201 18.75 16.94 6.98
N ALA A 202 17.91 17.04 8.01
CA ALA A 202 18.26 17.74 9.24
C ALA A 202 19.52 17.16 9.90
N CYS A 203 19.60 15.82 10.00
CA CYS A 203 20.82 15.15 10.50
C CYS A 203 22.05 15.44 9.62
N SER A 204 21.89 15.47 8.28
CA SER A 204 22.99 15.80 7.36
C SER A 204 23.47 17.25 7.55
N ASP A 205 22.53 18.18 7.66
CA ASP A 205 22.83 19.61 7.86
C ASP A 205 23.57 19.83 9.18
N GLU A 206 23.16 19.15 10.26
CA GLU A 206 23.86 19.18 11.56
C GLU A 206 25.29 18.62 11.48
N ILE A 207 25.49 17.52 10.74
CA ILE A 207 26.82 16.94 10.52
C ILE A 207 27.70 17.90 9.71
N ASP A 208 27.17 18.51 8.66
CA ASP A 208 27.92 19.44 7.82
C ASP A 208 28.24 20.74 8.58
N LEU A 209 27.33 21.23 9.42
CA LEU A 209 27.59 22.29 10.40
C LEU A 209 28.71 21.90 11.37
N ALA A 210 28.67 20.69 11.93
CA ALA A 210 29.71 20.19 12.83
C ALA A 210 31.09 20.11 12.14
N LYS A 211 31.16 19.65 10.88
CA LYS A 211 32.39 19.64 10.07
C LYS A 211 32.95 21.04 9.85
N ILE A 212 32.07 22.02 9.56
CA ILE A 212 32.46 23.43 9.43
C ILE A 212 33.01 23.95 10.76
N MET A 213 32.34 23.66 11.89
CA MET A 213 32.78 24.07 13.23
C MET A 213 34.12 23.43 13.63
N LEU A 214 34.40 22.22 13.15
CA LEU A 214 35.67 21.50 13.36
C LEU A 214 36.77 21.90 12.36
N GLY A 215 36.50 22.82 11.43
CA GLY A 215 37.48 23.30 10.45
C GLY A 215 37.80 22.30 9.32
N GLU A 216 36.99 21.26 9.14
CA GLU A 216 37.16 20.30 8.05
C GLU A 216 36.65 20.90 6.73
N GLN A 217 37.53 21.04 5.73
CA GLN A 217 37.12 21.49 4.40
C GLN A 217 36.25 20.43 3.73
N ILE A 218 35.00 20.78 3.42
CA ILE A 218 34.11 19.96 2.58
C ILE A 218 34.73 19.88 1.19
N LYS A 219 35.37 18.74 0.87
CA LYS A 219 35.77 18.43 -0.50
C LYS A 219 34.51 18.22 -1.33
N LYS A 220 34.20 19.17 -2.21
CA LYS A 220 33.25 18.96 -3.30
C LYS A 220 33.90 18.06 -4.35
N GLU A 221 33.38 16.85 -4.51
CA GLU A 221 33.51 16.06 -5.76
C GLU A 221 32.27 16.27 -6.62
#